data_AF-A0A160PLX0-F1
#
_entry.id   AF-A0A160PLX0-F1
#
_cell.length_a   1.000
_cell.length_b   1.000
_cell.length_c   1.000
_cell.angle_alpha   90.00
_cell.angle_beta   90.00
_cell.angle_gamma   90.00
#
_symmetry.space_group_name_H-M   'P 1'
#
loop_
_entity.id
_entity.type
_entity.pdbx_description
1 polymer ?
#
loop_
_entity_poly.entity_id
_entity_poly.type
_entity_poly.pdbx_seq_one_letter_code
_entity_poly.pdbx_strand_id
1 'polypeptide(L)'
;MRRFLVLVAAAVLAAVPALALRLMGAKVGPIGETAAYGVAILSAGFLLSWGAEAAERHVSRGLIIAAVALVTVLPEYAVDLYYAFQAGKAGPGSPYVHYAAANMTGANRLLVGLGWPLLVAVHWARGGGREVELSA
;
A
#
# COMPACT_ATOMS: atom_id res chain seq x y z
N MET A 1 13.62 -21.26 4.50
CA MET A 1 13.61 -20.40 5.70
C MET A 1 14.59 -19.23 5.64
N ARG A 2 15.91 -19.46 5.48
CA ARG A 2 16.93 -18.38 5.49
C ARG A 2 16.65 -17.21 4.54
N ARG A 3 16.22 -17.48 3.30
CA ARG A 3 15.87 -16.44 2.32
C ARG A 3 14.69 -15.56 2.77
N PHE A 4 13.67 -16.16 3.37
CA PHE A 4 12.52 -15.42 3.87
C PHE A 4 12.91 -14.51 5.04
N LEU A 5 13.73 -15.01 5.97
CA LEU A 5 14.26 -14.20 7.08
C LEU A 5 15.08 -13.00 6.57
N VAL A 6 15.84 -13.17 5.49
CA VAL A 6 16.56 -12.06 4.85
C VAL A 6 15.60 -11.01 4.28
N LEU A 7 14.49 -11.43 3.65
CA LEU A 7 13.49 -10.49 3.12
C LEU A 7 12.77 -9.73 4.24
N VAL A 8 12.40 -10.43 5.32
CA VAL A 8 11.79 -9.79 6.50
C VAL A 8 12.78 -8.80 7.13
N ALA A 9 14.04 -9.20 7.33
CA ALA A 9 15.07 -8.32 7.85
C ALA A 9 15.29 -7.10 6.94
N ALA A 10 15.32 -7.28 5.63
CA ALA A 10 15.43 -6.19 4.67
C ALA A 10 14.25 -5.21 4.76
N ALA A 11 13.01 -5.71 4.85
CA ALA A 11 11.83 -4.86 5.02
C ALA A 11 11.85 -4.09 6.36
N VAL A 12 12.23 -4.76 7.45
CA VAL A 12 12.39 -4.09 8.77
C VAL A 12 13.47 -3.01 8.69
N LEU A 13 14.64 -3.32 8.14
CA LEU A 13 15.74 -2.36 8.01
C LEU A 13 15.37 -1.19 7.10
N ALA A 14 14.57 -1.41 6.05
CA ALA A 14 14.10 -0.35 5.17
C ALA A 14 13.15 0.64 5.87
N ALA A 15 12.46 0.24 6.94
CA ALA A 15 11.65 1.14 7.76
C ALA A 15 12.45 1.94 8.80
N VAL A 16 13.67 1.50 9.14
CA VAL A 16 14.50 2.12 10.19
C VAL A 16 14.79 3.60 9.95
N PRO A 17 15.18 4.06 8.74
CA PRO A 17 15.47 5.48 8.51
C PRO A 17 14.29 6.40 8.86
N ALA A 18 13.07 6.03 8.49
CA ALA A 18 11.88 6.82 8.80
C ALA A 18 11.60 6.86 10.31
N LEU A 19 11.72 5.72 10.99
CA LEU A 19 11.56 5.64 12.45
C LEU A 19 12.62 6.47 13.16
N ALA A 20 13.87 6.40 12.70
CA ALA A 20 14.99 7.17 13.21
C ALA A 20 14.73 8.68 13.06
N LEU A 21 14.33 9.15 11.87
CA LEU A 21 13.94 10.55 11.63
C LEU A 21 12.80 10.98 12.57
N ARG A 22 11.77 10.14 12.73
CA ARG A 22 10.62 10.43 13.57
C ARG A 22 10.98 10.52 15.06
N LEU A 23 11.81 9.61 15.56
CA LEU A 23 12.19 9.54 16.97
C LEU A 23 13.20 10.63 17.36
N MET A 24 14.12 10.97 16.46
CA MET A 24 15.12 12.02 16.70
C MET A 24 14.64 13.43 16.38
N GLY A 25 13.48 13.57 15.71
CA GLY A 25 12.98 14.86 15.24
C GLY A 25 13.86 15.51 14.17
N ALA A 26 14.73 14.73 13.52
CA ALA A 26 15.65 15.20 12.50
C ALA A 26 14.89 15.55 11.21
N LYS A 27 15.25 16.67 10.59
CA LYS A 27 14.68 17.13 9.32
C LYS A 27 15.73 16.99 8.22
N VAL A 28 15.39 16.27 7.16
CA VAL A 28 16.27 16.05 6.00
C VAL A 28 15.72 16.69 4.72
N GLY A 29 14.71 17.55 4.89
CA GLY A 29 14.04 18.27 3.81
C GLY A 29 12.93 17.46 3.16
N PRO A 30 12.05 18.10 2.35
CA PRO A 30 10.82 17.48 1.87
C PRO A 30 11.05 16.23 1.03
N ILE A 31 12.07 16.24 0.16
CA ILE A 31 12.37 15.10 -0.73
C ILE A 31 12.90 13.91 0.09
N GLY A 32 13.84 14.15 1.00
CA GLY A 32 14.43 13.10 1.84
C GLY A 32 13.40 12.48 2.77
N GLU A 33 12.54 13.29 3.38
CA GLU A 33 11.46 12.83 4.25
C GLU A 33 10.42 12.03 3.47
N THR A 34 9.97 12.52 2.31
CA THR A 34 9.01 11.81 1.45
C THR A 34 9.55 10.44 1.04
N ALA A 35 10.82 10.37 0.63
CA ALA A 35 11.46 9.10 0.27
C ALA A 35 11.55 8.15 1.48
N ALA A 36 12.02 8.62 2.63
CA ALA A 36 12.18 7.80 3.83
C ALA A 36 10.83 7.26 4.33
N TYR A 37 9.83 8.12 4.51
CA TYR A 37 8.50 7.70 4.96
C TYR A 37 7.77 6.87 3.90
N GLY A 38 7.94 7.16 2.62
CA GLY A 38 7.38 6.34 1.52
C GLY A 38 7.93 4.92 1.53
N VAL A 39 9.26 4.76 1.68
CA VAL A 39 9.89 3.44 1.81
C VAL A 39 9.39 2.71 3.06
N ALA A 40 9.22 3.40 4.18
CA ALA A 40 8.70 2.79 5.40
C ALA A 40 7.24 2.32 5.24
N ILE A 41 6.39 3.10 4.56
CA ILE A 41 5.01 2.70 4.24
C ILE A 41 4.98 1.45 3.37
N LEU A 42 5.81 1.39 2.31
CA LEU A 42 5.92 0.20 1.46
C LEU A 42 6.41 -1.01 2.25
N SER A 43 7.42 -0.82 3.10
CA SER A 43 7.98 -1.87 3.96
C SER A 43 6.94 -2.43 4.91
N ALA A 44 6.14 -1.56 5.54
CA ALA A 44 5.03 -1.96 6.39
C ALA A 44 3.97 -2.74 5.61
N GLY A 45 3.64 -2.32 4.38
CA GLY A 45 2.72 -3.05 3.49
C GLY A 45 3.16 -4.50 3.22
N PHE A 46 4.45 -4.72 2.91
CA PHE A 46 5.00 -6.07 2.72
C PHE A 46 4.91 -6.91 4.00
N LEU A 47 5.32 -6.34 5.15
CA LEU A 47 5.28 -7.03 6.44
C LEU A 47 3.84 -7.42 6.83
N LEU A 48 2.88 -6.53 6.61
CA LEU A 48 1.46 -6.82 6.85
C LEU A 48 0.92 -7.89 5.89
N SER A 49 1.30 -7.84 4.61
CA SER A 49 0.88 -8.85 3.63
C SER A 49 1.40 -10.24 3.99
N TRP A 50 2.67 -10.36 4.40
CA TRP A 50 3.22 -11.64 4.89
C TRP A 50 2.59 -12.08 6.21
N GLY A 51 2.28 -11.13 7.11
CA GLY A 51 1.56 -11.41 8.35
C GLY A 51 0.15 -11.96 8.09
N ALA A 52 -0.56 -11.40 7.10
CA ALA A 52 -1.86 -11.89 6.69
C ALA A 52 -1.76 -13.31 6.09
N GLU A 53 -0.81 -13.56 5.19
CA GLU A 53 -0.57 -14.89 4.62
C GLU A 53 -0.26 -15.94 5.70
N ALA A 54 0.54 -15.58 6.71
CA ALA A 54 0.82 -16.45 7.85
C ALA A 54 -0.44 -16.73 8.70
N ALA A 55 -1.34 -15.76 8.83
CA ALA A 55 -2.60 -15.89 9.57
C ALA A 55 -3.66 -16.71 8.82
N GLU A 56 -3.54 -16.93 7.51
CA GLU A 56 -4.53 -17.63 6.68
C GLU A 56 -4.93 -19.00 7.23
N ARG A 57 -3.96 -19.74 7.79
CA ARG A 57 -4.20 -21.08 8.34
C ARG A 57 -4.95 -21.10 9.66
N HIS A 58 -5.15 -19.94 10.28
CA HIS A 58 -5.68 -19.80 11.63
C HIS A 58 -7.06 -19.10 11.66
N VAL A 59 -7.58 -18.71 10.49
CA VAL A 59 -8.77 -17.87 10.38
C VAL A 59 -9.71 -18.40 9.29
N SER A 60 -11.00 -18.07 9.34
CA SER A 60 -11.96 -18.48 8.31
C SER A 60 -11.61 -17.90 6.93
N ARG A 61 -11.89 -18.67 5.87
CA ARG A 61 -11.56 -18.29 4.49
C ARG A 61 -12.17 -16.94 4.07
N GLY A 62 -13.39 -16.64 4.50
CA GLY A 62 -14.02 -15.35 4.20
C GLY A 62 -13.32 -14.18 4.88
N LEU A 63 -12.94 -14.34 6.15
CA LEU A 63 -12.29 -13.29 6.93
C LEU A 63 -10.85 -13.04 6.42
N ILE A 64 -10.10 -14.08 6.04
CA ILE A 64 -8.75 -13.86 5.50
C ILE A 64 -8.77 -13.13 4.15
N ILE A 65 -9.70 -13.45 3.26
CA ILE A 65 -9.83 -12.75 1.97
C ILE A 65 -10.12 -11.26 2.21
N ALA A 66 -11.05 -10.95 3.12
CA ALA A 66 -11.35 -9.57 3.48
C ALA A 66 -10.16 -8.85 4.12
N ALA A 67 -9.43 -9.53 5.03
CA ALA A 67 -8.26 -8.97 5.69
C ALA A 67 -7.12 -8.69 4.72
N VAL A 68 -6.80 -9.63 3.82
CA VAL A 68 -5.78 -9.45 2.78
C VAL A 68 -6.19 -8.31 1.85
N ALA A 69 -7.45 -8.26 1.41
CA ALA A 69 -7.96 -7.18 0.58
C ALA A 69 -7.85 -5.81 1.25
N LEU A 70 -8.08 -5.72 2.57
CA LEU A 70 -7.91 -4.47 3.32
C LEU A 70 -6.43 -4.10 3.45
N VAL A 71 -5.58 -5.06 3.82
CA VAL A 71 -4.14 -4.85 4.04
C VAL A 71 -3.44 -4.36 2.77
N THR A 72 -3.82 -4.87 1.59
CA THR A 72 -3.18 -4.51 0.31
C THR A 72 -3.39 -3.06 -0.08
N VAL A 73 -4.48 -2.42 0.38
CA VAL A 73 -4.78 -1.01 0.12
C VAL A 73 -4.63 -0.13 1.36
N LEU A 74 -4.22 -0.71 2.49
CA LEU A 74 -4.08 0.01 3.77
C LEU A 74 -3.16 1.24 3.70
N PRO A 75 -2.02 1.22 2.99
CA PRO A 75 -1.22 2.42 2.78
C PRO A 75 -1.98 3.60 2.17
N GLU A 76 -2.88 3.33 1.23
CA GLU A 76 -3.70 4.36 0.58
C GLU A 76 -4.71 4.94 1.58
N TYR A 77 -5.41 4.07 2.31
CA TYR A 77 -6.32 4.48 3.38
C TYR A 77 -5.63 5.31 4.46
N ALA A 78 -4.39 4.97 4.83
CA ALA A 78 -3.64 5.72 5.82
C ALA A 78 -3.37 7.17 5.39
N VAL A 79 -3.04 7.39 4.11
CA VAL A 79 -2.82 8.72 3.54
C VAL A 79 -4.13 9.47 3.40
N ASP A 80 -5.20 8.80 2.96
CA ASP A 80 -6.51 9.44 2.80
C ASP A 80 -7.12 9.87 4.13
N LEU A 81 -7.03 9.01 5.16
CA LEU A 81 -7.40 9.33 6.53
C LEU A 81 -6.59 10.50 7.09
N TYR A 82 -5.30 10.58 6.77
CA TYR A 82 -4.48 11.73 7.19
C TYR A 82 -5.00 13.04 6.57
N TYR A 83 -5.28 13.06 5.26
CA TYR A 83 -5.82 14.27 4.63
C TYR A 83 -7.21 14.62 5.15
N ALA A 84 -8.09 13.64 5.33
CA ALA A 84 -9.42 13.86 5.89
C ALA A 84 -9.36 14.38 7.33
N PHE A 85 -8.47 13.83 8.15
CA PHE A 85 -8.26 14.28 9.54
C PHE A 85 -7.73 15.72 9.58
N GLN A 86 -6.75 16.05 8.74
CA GLN A 86 -6.22 17.40 8.65
C GLN A 86 -7.24 18.41 8.09
N ALA A 87 -8.10 17.99 7.17
CA ALA A 87 -9.23 18.79 6.68
C ALA A 87 -10.21 19.12 7.81
N GLY A 88 -10.60 18.13 8.62
CA GLY A 88 -11.47 18.34 9.77
C GLY A 88 -10.88 19.30 10.81
N LYS A 89 -9.57 19.23 11.06
CA LYS A 89 -8.89 20.13 12.00
C LYS A 89 -8.74 21.57 11.48
N ALA A 90 -8.53 21.75 10.18
CA ALA A 90 -8.28 23.06 9.57
C ALA A 90 -9.57 23.78 9.11
N GLY A 91 -10.69 23.08 9.04
CA GLY A 91 -11.99 23.61 8.66
C GLY A 91 -12.27 23.58 7.14
N PRO A 92 -13.48 23.99 6.71
CA PRO A 92 -13.98 23.75 5.34
C PRO A 92 -13.23 24.50 4.22
N GLY A 93 -12.56 25.60 4.53
CA GLY A 93 -11.76 26.37 3.57
C GLY A 93 -10.33 25.84 3.37
N SER A 94 -9.97 24.74 4.03
CA SER A 94 -8.62 24.18 4.00
C SER A 94 -8.35 23.46 2.67
N PRO A 95 -7.14 23.62 2.07
CA PRO A 95 -6.72 22.82 0.92
C PRO A 95 -6.81 21.31 1.16
N TYR A 96 -6.71 20.85 2.40
CA TYR A 96 -6.82 19.44 2.77
C TYR A 96 -8.17 18.82 2.40
N VAL A 97 -9.25 19.60 2.33
CA VAL A 97 -10.56 19.11 1.83
C VAL A 97 -10.43 18.65 0.38
N HIS A 98 -9.76 19.45 -0.45
CA HIS A 98 -9.51 19.12 -1.85
C HIS A 98 -8.47 18.00 -1.98
N TYR A 99 -7.45 17.94 -1.11
CA TYR A 99 -6.46 16.87 -1.13
C TYR A 99 -7.05 15.50 -0.81
N ALA A 100 -7.95 15.40 0.18
CA ALA A 100 -8.65 14.15 0.47
C ALA A 100 -9.47 13.68 -0.74
N ALA A 101 -10.29 14.55 -1.32
CA ALA A 101 -11.08 14.21 -2.50
C ALA A 101 -10.21 13.85 -3.72
N ALA A 102 -9.12 14.58 -3.95
CA ALA A 102 -8.20 14.33 -5.05
C ALA A 102 -7.42 13.01 -4.87
N ASN A 103 -7.02 12.69 -3.63
CA ASN A 103 -6.35 11.43 -3.31
C ASN A 103 -7.29 10.24 -3.57
N MET A 104 -8.47 10.23 -2.96
CA MET A 104 -9.45 9.13 -3.10
C MET A 104 -9.87 8.92 -4.57
N THR A 105 -10.16 10.00 -5.32
CA THR A 105 -10.52 9.88 -6.75
C THR A 105 -9.33 9.50 -7.61
N GLY A 106 -8.13 10.00 -7.29
CA GLY A 106 -6.88 9.69 -7.97
C GLY A 106 -6.52 8.21 -7.83
N ALA A 107 -6.58 7.66 -6.61
CA ALA A 107 -6.31 6.25 -6.34
C ALA A 107 -7.21 5.32 -7.16
N ASN A 108 -8.52 5.57 -7.18
CA ASN A 108 -9.47 4.80 -7.97
C ASN A 108 -9.20 4.87 -9.48
N ARG A 109 -8.88 6.07 -9.99
CA ARG A 109 -8.53 6.26 -11.41
C ARG A 109 -7.21 5.58 -11.77
N LEU A 110 -6.21 5.61 -10.91
CA LEU A 110 -4.94 4.91 -11.12
C LEU A 110 -5.14 3.39 -11.10
N LEU A 111 -5.95 2.87 -10.20
CA LEU A 111 -6.25 1.43 -10.12
C LEU A 111 -6.91 0.93 -11.40
N VAL A 112 -8.01 1.56 -11.81
CA VAL A 112 -8.79 1.13 -12.98
C VAL A 112 -8.12 1.51 -14.29
N GLY A 113 -7.56 2.72 -14.37
CA GLY A 113 -6.99 3.28 -15.59
C GLY A 113 -5.56 2.82 -15.90
N LEU A 114 -4.78 2.44 -14.89
CA LEU A 114 -3.39 1.98 -15.08
C LEU A 114 -3.15 0.59 -14.49
N GLY A 115 -3.56 0.35 -13.24
CA GLY A 115 -3.29 -0.91 -12.55
C GLY A 115 -3.85 -2.13 -13.29
N TRP A 116 -5.15 -2.12 -13.57
CA TRP A 116 -5.83 -3.23 -14.26
C TRP A 116 -5.31 -3.44 -15.70
N PRO A 117 -5.21 -2.41 -16.56
CA PRO A 117 -4.65 -2.56 -17.90
C PRO A 117 -3.21 -3.07 -17.91
N LEU A 118 -2.38 -2.60 -16.96
CA LEU A 118 -1.00 -3.08 -16.84
C LEU A 118 -0.94 -4.57 -16.51
N LEU A 119 -1.77 -5.04 -15.58
CA LEU A 119 -1.84 -6.46 -15.25
C LEU A 119 -2.25 -7.31 -16.46
N VAL A 120 -3.26 -6.86 -17.22
CA VAL A 120 -3.69 -7.52 -18.46
C VAL A 120 -2.57 -7.53 -19.50
N ALA A 121 -1.90 -6.40 -19.71
CA ALA A 121 -0.80 -6.29 -20.66
C ALA A 121 0.38 -7.22 -20.30
N VAL A 122 0.75 -7.28 -19.02
CA VAL A 122 1.78 -8.20 -18.51
C VAL A 122 1.36 -9.66 -18.68
N HIS A 123 0.11 -9.99 -18.41
CA HIS A 123 -0.43 -11.34 -18.60
C HIS A 123 -0.39 -11.76 -20.07
N TRP A 124 -0.86 -10.89 -20.97
CA TRP A 124 -0.82 -11.12 -22.41
C TRP A 124 0.61 -11.33 -22.92
N ALA A 125 1.54 -10.44 -22.54
CA ALA A 125 2.95 -10.52 -22.92
C ALA A 125 3.66 -11.80 -22.43
N ARG A 126 3.16 -12.42 -21.35
CA ARG A 126 3.71 -13.67 -20.78
C ARG A 126 3.11 -14.95 -21.37
N GLY A 127 2.28 -14.86 -22.41
CA GLY A 127 1.74 -16.01 -23.12
C GLY A 127 0.24 -16.23 -22.96
N GLY A 128 -0.52 -15.23 -22.51
CA GLY A 128 -1.98 -15.27 -22.31
C GLY A 128 -2.82 -15.29 -23.59
N GLY A 129 -2.36 -16.00 -24.62
CA GLY A 129 -3.06 -16.18 -25.88
C GLY A 129 -3.05 -17.64 -26.29
N ARG A 130 -3.99 -18.42 -25.74
CA ARG A 130 -4.62 -19.58 -26.39
C ARG A 130 -5.73 -20.14 -25.49
N GLU A 131 -6.95 -19.69 -25.79
CA GLU A 131 -8.26 -20.24 -25.39
C GLU A 131 -8.60 -20.24 -23.89
N VAL A 132 -9.67 -19.50 -23.56
CA VAL A 132 -10.48 -19.77 -22.37
C VAL A 132 -11.50 -20.81 -22.81
N GLU A 133 -11.27 -22.09 -22.51
CA GLU A 133 -12.31 -23.11 -22.65
C GLU A 133 -13.45 -22.74 -21.68
N LEU A 134 -14.52 -22.20 -22.24
CA LEU A 134 -15.78 -22.06 -21.52
C LEU A 134 -16.40 -23.45 -21.47
N SER A 135 -16.17 -24.17 -20.37
CA SER A 135 -16.92 -25.39 -20.07
C SER A 135 -18.40 -25.00 -19.90
N ALA A 136 -19.18 -25.28 -20.95
CA ALA A 136 -20.64 -25.20 -20.97
C ALA A 136 -21.27 -26.35 -20.17
#